data_AF-A0A932HV22-F1
#
_entry.id   AF-A0A932HV22-F1
#
_cell.length_a   1.000
_cell.length_b   1.000
_cell.length_c   1.000
_cell.angle_alpha   90.00
_cell.angle_beta   90.00
_cell.angle_gamma   90.00
#
_symmetry.space_group_name_H-M   'P 1'
#
loop_
_entity.id
_entity.type
_entity.pdbx_description
1 polymer ?
#
loop_
_entity_poly.entity_id
_entity_poly.type
_entity_poly.pdbx_seq_one_letter_code
_entity_poly.pdbx_strand_id
1 'polypeptide(L)'
;MTIIEPNKTQRGVRIVFAGSIVALIGVALWSIMLYNRTVNSAHDIAAYEQSYKALLVENGELKHTLYALTDVKNLRRVAANLGLVPMRHLEYIEEDRAPALASAAQR
;
A
#
# COMPACT_ATOMS: atom_id res chain seq x y z
N MET A 1 17.96 -40.78 -68.31
CA MET A 1 18.89 -39.89 -67.58
C MET A 1 18.35 -39.67 -66.18
N THR A 2 19.11 -40.00 -65.15
CA THR A 2 18.70 -39.83 -63.76
C THR A 2 19.45 -38.63 -63.19
N ILE A 3 18.73 -37.53 -62.94
CA ILE A 3 19.28 -36.34 -62.32
C ILE A 3 19.30 -36.59 -60.82
N ILE A 4 20.50 -36.83 -60.29
CA ILE A 4 20.74 -36.96 -58.86
C ILE A 4 21.02 -35.52 -58.39
N GLU A 5 20.05 -34.85 -57.74
CA GLU A 5 20.27 -33.55 -57.11
C GLU A 5 21.13 -33.74 -55.84
N PRO A 6 22.39 -33.27 -55.81
CA PRO A 6 23.11 -33.23 -54.56
C PRO A 6 22.66 -31.97 -53.80
N ASN A 7 22.59 -32.07 -52.48
CA ASN A 7 22.70 -30.93 -51.55
C ASN A 7 21.42 -30.19 -51.06
N LYS A 8 20.20 -30.71 -51.25
CA LYS A 8 18.98 -30.08 -50.67
C LYS A 8 18.95 -30.10 -49.13
N THR A 9 19.49 -31.15 -48.50
CA THR A 9 19.44 -31.34 -47.03
C THR A 9 20.39 -30.43 -46.25
N GLN A 10 21.54 -30.03 -46.82
CA GLN A 10 22.51 -29.21 -46.09
C GLN A 10 22.03 -27.77 -45.84
N ARG A 11 21.10 -27.26 -46.66
CA ARG A 11 20.59 -25.89 -46.51
C ARG A 11 19.76 -25.73 -45.23
N GLY A 12 18.89 -26.71 -44.94
CA GLY A 12 18.10 -26.72 -43.71
C GLY A 12 18.97 -26.83 -42.46
N VAL A 13 19.95 -27.73 -42.46
CA VAL A 13 20.89 -27.91 -41.34
C VAL A 13 21.67 -26.64 -41.06
N ARG A 14 22.17 -25.95 -42.10
CA ARG A 14 22.89 -24.67 -41.95
C ARG A 14 22.02 -23.58 -41.34
N ILE A 15 20.73 -23.50 -41.70
CA ILE A 15 19.80 -22.52 -41.15
C ILE A 15 19.53 -22.80 -39.67
N VAL A 16 19.29 -24.06 -39.30
CA VAL A 16 19.10 -24.46 -37.89
C VAL A 16 20.34 -24.15 -37.06
N PHE A 17 21.52 -24.42 -37.60
CA PHE A 17 22.79 -24.15 -36.92
C PHE A 17 23.07 -22.65 -36.77
N ALA A 18 22.73 -21.84 -37.78
CA ALA A 18 22.83 -20.39 -37.67
C ALA A 18 21.83 -19.85 -36.62
N GLY A 19 20.60 -20.39 -36.60
CA GLY A 19 19.57 -20.03 -35.63
C GLY A 19 19.96 -20.36 -34.20
N SER A 20 20.61 -21.51 -33.95
CA SER A 20 21.04 -21.90 -32.60
C SER A 20 22.14 -20.99 -32.06
N ILE A 21 23.06 -20.53 -32.91
CA ILE A 21 24.11 -19.56 -32.53
C ILE A 21 23.46 -18.23 -32.13
N VAL A 22 22.52 -17.73 -32.92
CA VAL A 22 21.80 -16.48 -32.60
C VAL A 22 21.01 -16.62 -31.30
N ALA A 23 20.32 -17.75 -31.11
CA ALA A 23 19.58 -18.03 -29.89
C ALA A 23 20.51 -18.07 -28.66
N LEU A 24 21.68 -18.69 -28.76
CA LEU A 24 22.69 -18.72 -27.69
C LEU A 24 23.16 -17.33 -27.29
N ILE A 25 23.45 -16.48 -28.28
CA ILE A 25 23.82 -15.08 -28.04
C ILE A 25 22.67 -14.34 -27.35
N GLY A 26 21.43 -14.54 -27.81
CA GLY A 26 20.25 -13.96 -27.20
C GLY A 26 20.07 -14.37 -25.73
N VAL A 27 20.23 -15.66 -25.43
CA VAL A 27 20.14 -16.19 -24.06
C VAL A 27 21.24 -15.61 -23.17
N ALA A 28 22.47 -15.48 -23.67
CA ALA A 28 23.57 -14.90 -22.92
C ALA A 28 23.30 -13.43 -22.55
N LEU A 29 22.86 -12.63 -23.52
CA LEU A 29 22.51 -11.22 -23.28
C LEU A 29 21.32 -11.09 -22.31
N TRP A 30 20.31 -11.95 -22.46
CA TRP A 30 19.15 -11.96 -21.57
C TRP A 30 19.53 -12.32 -20.14
N SER A 31 20.43 -13.30 -19.96
CA SER A 31 20.94 -13.71 -18.65
C SER A 31 21.66 -12.57 -17.94
N ILE A 32 22.50 -11.82 -18.66
CA ILE A 32 23.21 -10.65 -18.12
C ILE A 32 22.21 -9.56 -17.70
N MET A 33 21.21 -9.26 -18.54
CA MET A 33 20.16 -8.29 -18.19
C MET A 33 19.35 -8.73 -16.97
N LEU A 34 19.00 -10.01 -16.89
CA LEU A 34 18.23 -10.55 -15.77
C LEU A 34 19.02 -10.43 -14.47
N TYR A 35 20.30 -10.81 -14.48
CA TYR A 35 21.18 -10.67 -13.33
C TYR A 35 21.25 -9.22 -12.83
N ASN A 36 21.50 -8.28 -13.74
CA ASN A 36 21.59 -6.86 -13.40
C ASN A 36 20.27 -6.33 -12.81
N ARG A 37 19.12 -6.74 -13.37
CA ARG A 37 17.80 -6.36 -12.83
C ARG A 37 17.55 -6.97 -11.45
N THR A 38 17.89 -8.24 -11.25
CA THR A 38 17.69 -8.91 -9.96
C THR A 38 18.52 -8.26 -8.86
N VAL A 39 19.79 -7.93 -9.14
CA VAL A 39 20.66 -7.23 -8.18
C VAL A 39 20.11 -5.84 -7.86
N ASN A 40 19.65 -5.10 -8.86
CA ASN A 40 19.05 -3.78 -8.62
C ASN A 40 17.75 -3.86 -7.82
N SER A 41 16.88 -4.80 -8.16
CA SER A 41 15.62 -5.02 -7.44
C SER A 41 15.84 -5.39 -5.98
N ALA A 42 16.91 -6.12 -5.64
CA ALA A 42 17.23 -6.42 -4.24
C ALA A 42 17.53 -5.15 -3.44
N HIS A 43 18.23 -4.18 -4.03
CA HIS A 43 18.50 -2.89 -3.41
C HIS A 43 17.24 -2.04 -3.26
N ASP A 44 16.40 -2.01 -4.30
CA ASP A 44 15.14 -1.27 -4.29
C ASP A 44 14.20 -1.84 -3.21
N ILE A 45 14.09 -3.16 -3.09
CA ILE A 45 13.27 -3.83 -2.06
C ILE A 45 13.76 -3.46 -0.65
N ALA A 46 15.08 -3.45 -0.41
CA ALA A 46 15.63 -3.07 0.88
C ALA A 46 15.34 -1.59 1.23
N ALA A 47 15.43 -0.68 0.25
CA ALA A 47 15.08 0.72 0.43
C ALA A 47 13.58 0.91 0.73
N TYR A 48 12.70 0.16 0.06
CA TYR A 48 11.27 0.17 0.34
C TYR A 48 10.94 -0.39 1.73
N GLU A 49 11.61 -1.46 2.15
CA GLU A 49 11.41 -2.04 3.49
C GLU A 49 11.86 -1.06 4.60
N GLN A 50 12.99 -0.39 4.40
CA GLN A 50 13.47 0.64 5.34
C GLN A 50 12.50 1.82 5.43
N SER A 51 11.99 2.28 4.28
CA SER A 51 10.97 3.35 4.24
C SER A 51 9.69 2.92 4.93
N TYR A 52 9.23 1.68 4.73
CA TYR A 52 8.04 1.14 5.38
C TYR A 52 8.20 1.07 6.91
N LYS A 53 9.36 0.63 7.40
CA LYS A 53 9.68 0.62 8.83
C LYS A 53 9.70 2.03 9.42
N ALA A 54 10.26 3.01 8.71
CA ALA A 54 10.26 4.40 9.14
C ALA A 54 8.82 4.94 9.27
N LEU A 55 7.97 4.68 8.28
CA LEU A 55 6.54 5.07 8.33
C LEU A 55 5.78 4.41 9.48
N LEU A 56 6.09 3.14 9.83
CA LEU A 56 5.48 2.47 10.97
C LEU A 56 5.86 3.13 12.31
N VAL A 57 7.12 3.51 12.46
CA VAL A 57 7.61 4.22 13.65
C VAL A 57 6.93 5.60 13.74
N GLU A 58 6.93 6.36 12.65
CA GLU A 58 6.28 7.67 12.58
C GLU A 58 4.78 7.57 12.89
N ASN A 59 4.09 6.56 12.37
CA ASN A 59 2.68 6.31 12.69
C ASN A 59 2.46 5.99 14.18
N GLY A 60 3.36 5.21 14.77
CA GLY A 60 3.35 4.91 16.20
C GLY A 60 3.56 6.15 17.05
N GLU A 61 4.51 7.01 16.69
CA GLU A 61 4.76 8.29 17.35
C GLU A 61 3.57 9.25 17.20
N LEU A 62 2.95 9.31 16.02
CA LEU A 62 1.76 10.14 15.79
C LEU A 62 0.59 9.68 16.66
N LYS A 63 0.36 8.36 16.74
CA LYS A 63 -0.68 7.78 17.62
C LYS A 63 -0.37 8.05 19.08
N HIS A 64 0.88 7.88 19.50
CA HIS A 64 1.30 8.17 20.87
C HIS A 64 1.07 9.64 21.22
N THR A 65 1.46 10.55 20.33
CA THR A 65 1.26 12.00 20.48
C THR A 65 -0.23 12.34 20.54
N LEU A 66 -1.03 11.76 19.67
CA LEU A 66 -2.49 11.97 19.64
C LEU A 66 -3.14 11.47 20.93
N TYR A 67 -2.75 10.29 21.42
CA TYR A 67 -3.23 9.78 22.71
C TYR A 67 -2.73 10.63 23.87
N ALA A 68 -1.49 11.11 23.86
CA ALA A 68 -0.98 12.00 24.90
C ALA A 68 -1.77 13.33 24.96
N LEU A 69 -2.18 13.86 23.81
CA LEU A 69 -2.99 15.07 23.72
C LEU A 69 -4.46 14.83 24.10
N THR A 70 -5.01 13.67 23.74
CA THR A 70 -6.43 13.34 23.97
C THR A 70 -6.68 12.50 25.23
N ASP A 71 -5.64 12.15 25.98
CA ASP A 71 -5.78 11.41 27.23
C ASP A 71 -6.61 12.23 28.22
N VAL A 72 -7.69 11.62 28.70
CA VAL A 72 -8.63 12.16 29.69
C VAL A 72 -7.90 12.69 30.93
N LYS A 73 -6.74 12.12 31.28
CA LYS A 73 -5.89 12.62 32.38
C LYS A 73 -5.27 13.98 32.07
N ASN A 74 -4.78 14.18 30.85
CA ASN A 74 -4.25 15.46 30.40
C ASN A 74 -5.37 16.48 30.20
N LEU A 75 -6.51 16.08 29.61
CA LEU A 75 -7.68 16.95 29.54
C LEU A 75 -8.20 17.36 30.93
N ARG A 76 -8.21 16.45 31.92
CA ARG A 76 -8.57 16.80 33.31
C ARG A 76 -7.58 17.76 33.95
N ARG A 77 -6.28 17.62 33.68
CA ARG A 77 -5.26 18.57 34.19
C ARG A 77 -5.41 19.94 33.55
N VAL A 78 -5.61 20.00 32.23
CA VAL A 78 -5.85 21.26 31.51
C VAL A 78 -7.16 21.90 31.97
N ALA A 79 -8.24 21.12 32.12
CA ALA A 79 -9.52 21.58 32.66
C ALA A 79 -9.37 22.10 34.10
N ALA A 80 -8.65 21.39 34.97
CA ALA A 80 -8.38 21.84 36.34
C ALA A 80 -7.56 23.14 36.38
N ASN A 81 -6.56 23.29 35.52
CA ASN A 81 -5.77 24.52 35.40
C ASN A 81 -6.60 25.71 34.86
N LEU A 82 -7.62 25.43 34.05
CA LEU A 82 -8.59 26.43 33.56
C LEU A 82 -9.76 26.66 34.53
N GLY A 83 -9.76 26.01 35.71
CA GLY A 83 -10.83 26.12 36.70
C GLY A 83 -12.14 25.41 36.32
N LEU A 84 -12.11 24.54 35.30
CA LEU A 84 -13.27 23.81 34.82
C LEU A 84 -13.50 22.55 35.68
N VAL A 85 -14.68 22.47 36.30
CA VAL A 85 -15.09 21.34 37.15
C VAL A 85 -15.81 20.29 36.30
N PRO A 86 -15.49 18.98 36.42
CA PRO A 86 -16.20 17.94 35.68
C PRO A 86 -17.67 17.86 36.15
N MET A 87 -18.60 18.20 35.25
CA MET A 87 -20.05 18.03 35.46
C MET A 87 -20.37 16.52 35.50
N ARG A 88 -20.94 16.03 36.61
CA ARG A 88 -21.15 14.60 36.88
C ARG A 88 -22.47 14.03 36.32
N HIS A 89 -23.36 14.85 35.77
CA HIS A 89 -24.56 14.40 35.07
C HIS A 89 -25.06 15.53 34.17
N LEU A 90 -25.06 15.31 32.85
CA LEU A 90 -26.02 15.98 31.98
C LEU A 90 -27.22 15.03 31.91
N GLU A 91 -28.14 15.17 32.84
CA GLU A 91 -29.49 14.68 32.64
C GLU A 91 -30.09 15.62 31.59
N TYR A 92 -30.27 15.14 30.37
CA TYR A 92 -30.92 15.91 29.32
C TYR A 92 -32.31 16.25 29.85
N ILE A 93 -32.57 17.54 30.06
CA ILE A 93 -33.92 18.03 30.25
C ILE A 93 -34.59 17.84 28.89
N GLU A 94 -35.25 16.69 28.71
CA GLU A 94 -36.31 16.57 27.72
C GLU A 94 -37.38 17.58 28.14
N GLU A 95 -37.37 18.72 27.44
CA GLU A 95 -38.39 19.72 27.52
C GLU A 95 -39.73 19.03 27.24
N ASP A 96 -40.56 18.90 28.27
CA ASP A 96 -41.94 18.43 28.20
C ASP A 96 -42.74 19.37 27.30
N ARG A 97 -42.60 19.20 25.98
CA ARG A 97 -43.58 19.66 25.01
C ARG A 97 -44.77 18.71 25.07
N ALA A 98 -45.59 18.92 26.08
CA ALA A 98 -46.97 18.46 26.06
C ALA A 98 -47.66 19.00 24.78
N PRO A 99 -48.47 18.19 24.09
CA PRO A 99 -48.90 18.45 22.72
C PRO A 99 -50.02 19.49 22.67
N ALA A 100 -49.67 20.76 22.48
CA ALA A 100 -50.63 21.82 22.14
C ALA A 100 -51.11 21.78 20.67
N LEU A 101 -51.23 20.59 20.07
CA LEU A 101 -51.66 20.41 18.67
C LEU A 101 -52.78 19.36 18.47
N ALA A 102 -53.46 18.93 19.55
CA ALA A 102 -54.59 17.99 19.44
C ALA A 102 -55.98 18.62 19.67
N SER A 103 -56.10 19.93 19.92
CA SER A 103 -57.40 20.59 20.15
C SER A 103 -57.81 21.63 19.10
N ALA A 104 -57.09 21.72 17.97
CA ALA A 104 -57.46 22.59 16.84
C ALA A 104 -58.15 21.84 15.69
N ALA A 105 -58.52 20.56 15.88
CA ALA A 105 -59.20 19.73 14.88
C ALA A 105 -60.60 19.26 15.32
N GLN A 106 -61.26 20.00 16.22
CA GLN A 106 -62.66 19.80 16.58
C GLN A 106 -63.36 21.14 16.82
N ARG A 107 -63.59 21.87 15.72
CA ARG A 107 -64.79 22.69 15.50
C ARG A 107 -65.12 22.71 14.02
#